data_AF-Q5B1Z1-F1
#
_entry.id   AF-Q5B1Z1-F1
#
_cell.length_a   1.000
_cell.length_b   1.000
_cell.length_c   1.000
_cell.angle_alpha   90.00
_cell.angle_beta   90.00
_cell.angle_gamma   90.00
#
_symmetry.space_group_name_H-M   'P 1'
#
loop_
_entity.id
_entity.type
_entity.pdbx_description
1 polymer ?
#
loop_
_entity_poly.entity_id
_entity_poly.type
_entity_poly.pdbx_seq_one_letter_code
_entity_poly.pdbx_strand_id
1 'polypeptide(L)'
;MDSFTESISHKLPYLSSDQKTDLIDSIAKKMISTMIIISREIDRGNLDADNTTPIHNFIRTILRHERAQLRKLERRVARYQRRARRWRAERRRIQHEIAEIVRVLHEAWMEKNLKGSSPRTEARAERRPDSGSGDGSCGNFGESENTQ
;
A
#
# COMPACT_ATOMS: atom_id res chain seq x y z
N MET A 1 -18.22 41.50 10.63
CA MET A 1 -18.03 40.12 11.14
C MET A 1 -19.06 39.98 12.23
N ASP A 2 -20.04 39.08 12.05
CA ASP A 2 -21.16 38.97 13.00
C ASP A 2 -20.68 38.26 14.27
N SER A 3 -21.23 38.65 15.43
CA SER A 3 -20.86 38.17 16.77
C SER A 3 -20.84 36.63 16.87
N PHE A 4 -21.70 35.96 16.11
CA PHE A 4 -21.73 34.50 16.02
C PHE A 4 -20.46 33.91 15.37
N THR A 5 -19.99 34.50 14.26
CA THR A 5 -18.80 34.03 13.53
C THR A 5 -17.51 34.21 14.33
N GLU A 6 -17.44 35.29 15.10
CA GLU A 6 -16.31 35.61 15.98
C GLU A 6 -16.24 34.60 17.14
N SER A 7 -17.38 34.27 17.75
CA SER A 7 -17.44 33.30 18.86
C SER A 7 -17.02 31.87 18.45
N ILE A 8 -17.31 31.44 17.22
CA ILE A 8 -16.95 30.12 16.70
C ILE A 8 -15.46 30.06 16.39
N SER A 9 -14.91 31.10 15.77
CA SER A 9 -13.48 31.18 15.41
C SER A 9 -12.58 31.10 16.64
N HIS A 10 -12.97 31.75 17.75
CA HIS A 10 -12.19 31.71 18.99
C HIS A 10 -12.29 30.37 19.74
N LYS A 11 -13.40 29.63 19.64
CA LYS A 11 -13.56 28.33 20.33
C LYS A 11 -13.00 27.15 19.54
N LEU A 12 -13.01 27.22 18.21
CA LEU A 12 -12.57 26.14 17.32
C LEU A 12 -11.23 25.49 17.69
N PRO A 13 -10.15 26.23 18.05
CA PRO A 13 -8.86 25.62 18.39
C PRO A 13 -8.92 24.72 19.62
N TYR A 14 -9.75 25.07 20.60
CA TYR A 14 -9.80 24.46 21.94
C TYR A 14 -10.73 23.25 22.04
N LEU A 15 -11.47 22.93 20.97
CA LEU A 15 -12.35 21.77 20.93
C LEU A 15 -11.59 20.48 20.62
N SER A 16 -12.06 19.35 21.17
CA SER A 16 -11.59 18.02 20.79
C SER A 16 -11.96 17.69 19.34
N SER A 17 -11.35 16.65 18.76
CA SER A 17 -11.66 16.23 17.38
C SER A 17 -13.14 15.86 17.21
N ASP A 18 -13.71 15.17 18.19
CA ASP A 18 -15.11 14.75 18.16
C ASP A 18 -16.03 15.96 18.26
N GLN A 19 -15.74 16.89 19.18
CA GLN A 19 -16.50 18.13 19.33
C GLN A 19 -16.43 19.02 18.09
N LYS A 20 -15.28 19.07 17.41
CA LYS A 20 -15.14 19.76 16.12
C LYS A 20 -16.04 19.13 15.07
N THR A 21 -16.06 17.80 15.01
CA THR A 21 -16.87 17.04 14.05
C THR A 21 -18.35 17.28 14.30
N ASP A 22 -18.80 17.16 15.54
CA ASP A 22 -20.20 17.39 15.94
C ASP A 22 -20.65 18.83 15.69
N LEU A 23 -19.78 19.81 15.98
CA LEU A 23 -20.06 21.22 15.70
C LEU A 23 -20.23 21.47 14.21
N ILE A 24 -19.31 20.96 13.39
CA ILE A 24 -19.37 21.12 11.93
C ILE A 24 -20.60 20.40 11.35
N ASP A 25 -20.93 19.21 11.85
CA ASP A 25 -22.13 18.46 11.44
C ASP A 25 -23.42 19.23 11.79
N SER A 26 -23.50 19.80 12.99
CA SER A 26 -24.61 20.65 13.41
C SER A 26 -24.77 21.90 12.52
N ILE A 27 -23.66 22.57 12.19
CA ILE A 27 -23.66 23.70 11.27
C ILE A 27 -24.11 23.26 9.88
N ALA A 28 -23.59 22.14 9.36
CA ALA A 28 -23.96 21.62 8.05
C ALA A 28 -25.45 21.28 7.98
N LYS A 29 -26.01 20.61 8.99
CA LYS A 29 -27.45 20.32 9.09
C LYS A 29 -28.30 21.58 9.08
N LYS A 30 -27.89 22.61 9.83
CA LYS A 30 -28.57 23.92 9.82
C LYS A 30 -28.53 24.55 8.44
N MET A 31 -27.36 24.59 7.79
CA MET A 31 -27.22 25.12 6.44
C MET A 31 -28.11 24.39 5.44
N ILE A 32 -28.15 23.05 5.47
CA ILE A 32 -29.02 22.24 4.61
C ILE A 32 -30.48 22.61 4.82
N SER A 33 -30.93 22.65 6.07
CA SER A 33 -32.31 23.04 6.40
C SER A 33 -32.65 24.43 5.88
N THR A 34 -31.77 25.41 6.09
CA THR A 34 -31.94 26.77 5.57
C THR A 34 -32.02 26.79 4.05
N MET A 35 -31.16 26.05 3.34
CA MET A 35 -31.21 25.96 1.88
C MET A 35 -32.52 25.33 1.39
N ILE A 36 -33.04 24.30 2.09
CA ILE A 36 -34.34 23.69 1.77
C ILE A 36 -35.48 24.71 1.90
N ILE A 37 -35.47 25.51 2.98
CA ILE A 37 -36.49 26.56 3.18
C ILE A 37 -36.43 27.57 2.04
N ILE A 38 -35.24 28.05 1.70
CA ILE A 38 -35.05 29.00 0.60
C ILE A 38 -35.54 28.41 -0.72
N SER A 39 -35.18 27.16 -1.05
CA SER A 39 -35.67 26.51 -2.27
C SER A 39 -37.20 26.48 -2.35
N ARG A 40 -37.87 26.19 -1.23
CA ARG A 40 -39.34 26.22 -1.17
C ARG A 40 -39.92 27.62 -1.41
N GLU A 41 -39.26 28.66 -0.93
CA GLU A 41 -39.69 30.04 -1.16
C GLU A 41 -39.43 30.51 -2.61
N ILE A 42 -38.38 29.99 -3.26
CA ILE A 42 -38.17 30.15 -4.71
C ILE A 42 -39.31 29.48 -5.48
N ASP A 43 -39.66 28.23 -5.14
CA ASP A 43 -40.73 27.48 -5.83
C ASP A 43 -42.10 28.14 -5.67
N ARG A 44 -42.31 28.86 -4.55
CA ARG A 44 -43.52 29.67 -4.29
C ARG A 44 -43.53 31.02 -5.03
N GLY A 45 -42.43 31.39 -5.67
CA GLY A 45 -42.27 32.70 -6.33
C GLY A 45 -42.06 33.87 -5.37
N ASN A 46 -41.75 33.60 -4.10
CA ASN A 46 -41.50 34.64 -3.09
C ASN A 46 -40.08 35.21 -3.14
N LEU A 47 -39.15 34.50 -3.79
CA LEU A 47 -37.78 34.92 -3.98
C LEU A 47 -37.46 35.03 -5.46
N ASP A 48 -36.84 36.13 -5.86
CA ASP A 48 -36.39 36.39 -7.22
C ASP A 48 -34.88 36.11 -7.41
N ALA A 49 -34.40 36.35 -8.64
CA ALA A 49 -32.99 36.16 -9.00
C ALA A 49 -32.06 37.10 -8.21
N ASP A 50 -32.53 38.29 -7.83
CA ASP A 50 -31.73 39.27 -7.10
C ASP A 50 -31.58 38.82 -5.63
N ASN A 51 -32.63 38.29 -5.02
CA ASN A 51 -32.60 37.74 -3.66
C ASN A 51 -31.71 36.48 -3.55
N THR A 52 -31.62 35.69 -4.61
CA THR A 52 -30.85 34.42 -4.63
C THR A 52 -29.40 34.60 -5.06
N THR A 53 -29.02 35.77 -5.60
CA THR A 53 -27.65 36.09 -6.02
C THR A 53 -26.59 35.84 -4.93
N PRO A 54 -26.78 36.24 -3.66
CA PRO A 54 -25.82 35.95 -2.59
C PRO A 54 -25.57 34.45 -2.39
N ILE A 55 -26.61 33.61 -2.56
CA ILE A 55 -26.53 32.16 -2.41
C ILE A 55 -25.72 31.55 -3.55
N HIS A 56 -25.95 32.02 -4.78
CA HIS A 56 -25.14 31.61 -5.92
C HIS A 56 -23.65 31.97 -5.74
N ASN A 57 -23.36 33.16 -5.20
CA ASN A 57 -21.98 33.56 -4.89
C ASN A 57 -21.35 32.71 -3.79
N PHE A 58 -22.12 32.36 -2.76
CA PHE A 58 -21.70 31.45 -1.71
C PHE A 58 -21.36 30.06 -2.26
N ILE A 59 -22.25 29.46 -3.04
CA ILE A 59 -22.04 28.15 -3.69
C ILE A 59 -20.80 28.18 -4.58
N ARG A 60 -20.64 29.25 -5.40
CA ARG A 60 -19.46 29.41 -6.26
C ARG A 60 -18.15 29.45 -5.46
N THR A 61 -18.16 30.09 -4.30
CA THR A 61 -16.98 30.16 -3.42
C THR A 61 -16.61 28.78 -2.86
N ILE A 62 -17.60 28.01 -2.41
CA ILE A 62 -17.39 26.63 -1.94
C ILE A 62 -16.80 25.77 -3.06
N LEU A 63 -17.42 25.77 -4.25
CA LEU A 63 -16.96 24.98 -5.39
C LEU A 63 -15.52 25.35 -5.82
N ARG A 64 -15.18 26.63 -5.75
CA ARG A 64 -13.81 27.10 -6.03
C ARG A 64 -12.81 26.52 -5.02
N HIS A 65 -13.16 26.50 -3.74
CA HIS A 65 -12.32 25.96 -2.68
C HIS A 65 -12.16 24.44 -2.83
N GLU A 66 -13.25 23.71 -3.06
CA GLU A 66 -13.24 22.26 -3.28
C GLU A 66 -12.32 21.88 -4.44
N ARG A 67 -12.46 22.54 -5.60
CA ARG A 67 -11.56 22.33 -6.75
C ARG A 67 -10.10 22.64 -6.43
N ALA A 68 -9.82 23.58 -5.54
CA ALA A 68 -8.45 23.86 -5.11
C ALA A 68 -7.90 22.74 -4.22
N GLN A 69 -8.71 22.21 -3.30
CA GLN A 69 -8.33 21.06 -2.45
C GLN A 69 -8.12 19.80 -3.28
N LEU A 70 -9.00 19.50 -4.23
CA LEU A 70 -8.85 18.37 -5.16
C LEU A 70 -7.54 18.45 -5.94
N ARG A 71 -7.24 19.62 -6.55
CA ARG A 71 -5.96 19.84 -7.25
C ARG A 71 -4.75 19.68 -6.34
N LYS A 72 -4.84 20.09 -5.08
CA LYS A 72 -3.76 19.88 -4.09
C LYS A 72 -3.57 18.40 -3.79
N LEU A 73 -4.65 17.64 -3.66
CA LEU A 73 -4.62 16.20 -3.42
C LEU A 73 -4.05 15.44 -4.64
N GLU A 74 -4.51 15.74 -5.85
CA GLU A 74 -4.00 15.17 -7.10
C GLU A 74 -2.49 15.36 -7.22
N ARG A 75 -1.99 16.58 -6.93
CA ARG A 75 -0.55 16.85 -6.91
C ARG A 75 0.20 15.99 -5.88
N ARG A 76 -0.40 15.74 -4.71
CA ARG A 76 0.20 14.85 -3.69
C ARG A 76 0.24 13.41 -4.21
N VAL A 77 -0.87 12.91 -4.74
CA VAL A 77 -0.96 11.56 -5.31
C VAL A 77 0.07 11.37 -6.43
N ALA A 78 0.17 12.32 -7.36
CA ALA A 78 1.15 12.28 -8.45
C ALA A 78 2.59 12.22 -7.92
N ARG A 79 2.92 12.96 -6.86
CA ARG A 79 4.24 12.88 -6.22
C ARG A 79 4.54 11.50 -5.64
N TYR A 80 3.57 10.90 -4.94
CA TYR A 80 3.73 9.54 -4.40
C TYR A 80 3.85 8.50 -5.51
N GLN A 81 3.06 8.60 -6.58
CA GLN A 81 3.17 7.71 -7.74
C GLN A 81 4.56 7.81 -8.40
N ARG A 82 5.10 9.02 -8.57
CA ARG A 82 6.47 9.21 -9.09
C ARG A 82 7.53 8.59 -8.18
N ARG A 83 7.38 8.71 -6.86
CA ARG A 83 8.29 8.08 -5.89
C ARG A 83 8.20 6.55 -5.97
N ALA A 84 6.98 6.00 -6.01
CA ALA A 84 6.76 4.57 -6.15
C ALA A 84 7.35 4.02 -7.46
N ARG A 85 7.23 4.76 -8.58
CA ARG A 85 7.88 4.39 -9.85
C ARG A 85 9.40 4.31 -9.72
N ARG A 86 10.03 5.31 -9.09
CA ARG A 86 11.47 5.32 -8.82
C ARG A 86 11.92 4.15 -7.96
N TRP A 87 11.22 3.88 -6.86
CA TRP A 87 11.52 2.71 -6.01
C TRP A 87 11.36 1.38 -6.72
N ARG A 88 10.35 1.22 -7.58
CA ARG A 88 10.22 0.00 -8.38
C ARG A 88 11.37 -0.17 -9.39
N ALA A 89 11.83 0.93 -10.00
CA ALA A 89 12.97 0.89 -10.90
C ALA A 89 14.26 0.50 -10.15
N GLU A 90 14.49 1.13 -8.99
CA GLU A 90 15.66 0.84 -8.15
C GLU A 90 15.65 -0.61 -7.65
N ARG A 91 14.49 -1.10 -7.20
CA ARG A 91 14.33 -2.50 -6.77
C ARG A 91 14.68 -3.48 -7.90
N ARG A 92 14.23 -3.20 -9.13
CA ARG A 92 14.58 -4.05 -10.29
C ARG A 92 16.07 -4.03 -10.59
N ARG A 93 16.70 -2.86 -10.47
CA ARG A 93 18.15 -2.72 -10.66
C ARG A 93 18.92 -3.56 -9.64
N ILE A 94 18.59 -3.42 -8.36
CA ILE A 94 19.23 -4.19 -7.27
C ILE A 94 18.99 -5.69 -7.48
N GLN A 95 17.77 -6.10 -7.85
CA GLN A 95 17.47 -7.50 -8.14
C GLN A 95 18.34 -8.05 -9.28
N HIS A 96 18.60 -7.25 -10.31
CA HIS A 96 19.48 -7.64 -11.42
C HIS A 96 20.93 -7.76 -10.98
N GLU A 97 21.44 -6.79 -10.21
CA GLU A 97 22.80 -6.84 -9.65
C GLU A 97 23.01 -8.05 -8.74
N ILE A 98 22.04 -8.38 -7.89
CA ILE A 98 22.07 -9.58 -7.04
C ILE A 98 22.06 -10.85 -7.90
N ALA A 99 21.20 -10.93 -8.91
CA ALA A 99 21.13 -12.11 -9.78
C ALA A 99 22.46 -12.37 -10.49
N GLU A 100 23.13 -11.30 -10.93
CA GLU A 100 24.44 -11.40 -11.57
C GLU A 100 25.53 -11.86 -10.60
N ILE A 101 25.55 -11.33 -9.37
CA ILE A 101 26.47 -11.80 -8.32
C ILE A 101 26.26 -13.29 -8.02
N VAL A 102 25.00 -13.71 -7.89
CA VAL A 102 24.66 -15.13 -7.64
C VAL A 102 25.13 -16.01 -8.81
N ARG A 103 24.96 -15.56 -10.05
CA ARG A 103 25.43 -16.28 -11.25
C ARG A 103 26.94 -16.49 -11.22
N VAL A 104 27.72 -15.43 -10.98
CA VAL A 104 29.18 -15.50 -10.92
C VAL A 104 29.66 -16.40 -9.78
N LEU A 105 29.03 -16.30 -8.59
CA LEU A 105 29.35 -17.16 -7.46
C LEU A 105 29.07 -18.64 -7.75
N HIS A 106 27.95 -18.92 -8.41
CA HIS A 106 27.57 -20.28 -8.81
C HIS A 106 28.57 -20.86 -9.81
N GLU A 107 28.97 -20.09 -10.82
CA GLU A 107 29.99 -20.50 -11.80
C GLU A 107 31.34 -20.80 -11.13
N ALA A 108 31.79 -19.93 -10.23
CA ALA A 108 33.04 -20.13 -9.49
C ALA A 108 32.99 -21.34 -8.54
N TRP A 109 31.82 -21.62 -7.94
CA TRP A 109 31.63 -22.80 -7.09
C TRP A 109 31.66 -24.10 -7.92
N MET A 110 31.00 -24.11 -9.08
CA MET A 110 31.03 -25.25 -10.00
C MET A 110 32.45 -25.52 -10.53
N GLU A 111 33.21 -24.49 -10.87
CA GLU A 111 34.59 -24.64 -11.34
C GLU A 111 35.52 -25.26 -10.26
N LYS A 112 35.34 -24.87 -8.99
CA LYS A 112 36.07 -25.47 -7.86
C LYS A 112 35.70 -26.93 -7.63
N ASN A 113 34.42 -27.28 -7.74
CA ASN A 113 33.94 -28.66 -7.57
C ASN A 113 34.40 -29.57 -8.72
N LEU A 114 34.50 -29.06 -9.94
CA LEU A 114 35.02 -29.78 -11.10
C LEU A 114 36.53 -30.05 -10.98
N LYS A 115 37.31 -29.08 -10.48
CA LYS A 115 38.77 -29.25 -10.26
C LYS A 115 39.10 -30.12 -9.03
N GLY A 116 38.16 -30.26 -8.08
CA GLY A 116 38.28 -31.14 -6.91
C GLY A 116 37.96 -32.62 -7.19
N SER A 117 37.29 -32.92 -8.30
CA SER A 117 37.02 -34.30 -8.74
C SER A 117 38.20 -34.85 -9.56
N SER A 118 39.32 -35.10 -8.89
CA SER A 118 40.34 -36.02 -9.41
C SER A 118 39.80 -37.45 -9.32
N PRO A 119 39.82 -38.27 -10.41
CA PRO A 119 39.37 -39.65 -10.36
C PRO A 119 40.40 -40.47 -9.58
N ARG A 120 40.22 -40.55 -8.26
CA ARG A 120 40.97 -41.48 -7.41
C ARG A 120 40.15 -42.75 -7.16
N THR A 121 39.72 -43.38 -8.25
CA THR A 121 39.08 -44.70 -8.23
C THR A 121 39.42 -45.43 -9.53
N GLU A 122 40.64 -45.97 -9.63
CA GLU A 122 40.96 -47.05 -10.57
C GLU A 122 42.39 -47.57 -10.30
N ALA A 123 42.62 -48.16 -9.13
CA ALA A 123 43.79 -49.00 -8.89
C ALA A 123 43.58 -49.91 -7.67
N ARG A 124 42.52 -50.73 -7.65
CA ARG A 124 42.50 -51.96 -6.83
C ARG A 124 41.46 -52.98 -7.29
N ALA A 125 41.51 -53.36 -8.56
CA ALA A 125 40.90 -54.59 -9.01
C ALA A 125 42.01 -55.63 -9.14
N GLU A 126 42.34 -56.32 -8.04
CA GLU A 126 42.89 -57.68 -8.07
C GLU A 126 43.04 -58.23 -6.64
N ARG A 127 42.15 -59.15 -6.30
CA ARG A 127 42.39 -60.47 -5.67
C ARG A 127 41.11 -60.93 -4.97
N ARG A 128 40.39 -61.85 -5.62
CA ARG A 128 39.56 -62.85 -4.93
C ARG A 128 40.48 -63.78 -4.13
N PRO A 129 40.05 -64.22 -2.95
CA PRO A 129 39.46 -65.56 -2.82
C PRO A 129 38.08 -65.44 -2.12
N ASP A 130 37.01 -65.98 -2.68
CA ASP A 130 36.54 -67.35 -2.47
C ASP A 130 36.67 -67.84 -1.03
N SER A 131 35.58 -67.70 -0.25
CA SER A 131 35.10 -68.70 0.70
C SER A 131 33.91 -68.15 1.50
N GLY A 132 32.81 -68.89 1.54
CA GLY A 132 31.93 -68.90 2.72
C GLY A 132 30.49 -68.46 2.50
N SER A 133 29.65 -69.44 2.15
CA SER A 133 28.21 -69.43 2.45
C SER A 133 27.93 -69.04 3.89
N GLY A 134 26.92 -68.20 4.07
CA GLY A 134 26.41 -67.75 5.37
C GLY A 134 25.04 -67.12 5.19
N ASP A 135 24.08 -67.99 4.94
CA ASP A 135 22.64 -67.84 5.12
C ASP A 135 22.27 -67.26 6.50
N GLY A 136 21.41 -66.24 6.49
CA GLY A 136 20.89 -65.58 7.69
C GLY A 136 20.30 -64.22 7.32
N SER A 137 19.11 -64.14 6.72
CA SER A 137 17.81 -64.26 7.38
C SER A 137 17.48 -63.10 8.33
N CYS A 138 16.40 -62.40 7.97
CA CYS A 138 15.51 -61.56 8.79
C CYS A 138 15.97 -60.16 9.23
N GLY A 139 15.22 -59.14 8.82
CA GLY A 139 15.23 -57.83 9.46
C GLY A 139 14.52 -56.72 8.67
N ASN A 140 13.20 -56.82 8.58
CA ASN A 140 12.29 -55.74 8.15
C ASN A 140 12.27 -54.58 9.20
N PHE A 141 11.53 -53.50 8.91
CA PHE A 141 11.26 -52.27 9.70
C PHE A 141 12.18 -51.07 9.35
N GLY A 142 11.67 -49.91 8.94
CA GLY A 142 10.29 -49.48 8.79
C GLY A 142 10.26 -48.06 8.20
N GLU A 143 9.21 -47.83 7.44
CA GLU A 143 8.77 -46.51 6.97
C GLU A 143 8.48 -45.60 8.17
N SER A 144 8.78 -44.31 8.05
CA SER A 144 7.88 -43.29 8.59
C SER A 144 7.85 -42.08 7.67
N GLU A 145 6.71 -41.99 6.99
CA GLU A 145 6.03 -40.78 6.53
C GLU A 145 6.09 -39.66 7.58
N ASN A 146 6.36 -38.41 7.20
CA ASN A 146 5.43 -37.41 6.68
C ASN A 146 4.41 -36.87 7.72
N THR A 147 4.16 -35.56 7.64
CA THR A 147 3.18 -34.72 8.41
C THR A 147 3.56 -34.38 9.86
N GLN A 148 3.49 -33.14 10.36
CA GLN A 148 2.73 -31.92 10.02
C GLN A 148 3.61 -30.66 9.97
#